data_AF-A0ABD4UY00-F1
#
_entry.id   AF-A0ABD4UY00-F1
#
_cell.length_a   1.000
_cell.length_b   1.000
_cell.length_c   1.000
_cell.angle_alpha   90.00
_cell.angle_beta   90.00
_cell.angle_gamma   90.00
#
_symmetry.space_group_name_H-M   'P 1'
#
loop_
_entity.id
_entity.type
_entity.pdbx_description
1 polymer ?
#
loop_
_entity_poly.entity_id
_entity_poly.type
_entity_poly.pdbx_seq_one_letter_code
_entity_poly.pdbx_strand_id
1 'polypeptide(L)'
;MDPACPESPEGSESVTLLVIAKEPLPGRVKTRLTPPFTPEEAAALAEAALVDTLRAVAATPARRRVLVLDGVPGAWLPDGFDVVRQCAGTLDERLAAAFAGCDGPALLVGMDTPQVTPELLTVDFAGCDAYFGPAEDGGFWALGLAEPDPALLRGVPMSTDTTGAVQRARLVEAGLRVRDLPRLRDVDTAPDATAAAAAAPGGSFAAELTRLRGPAAPSLPSPAPAPHAVPSPLPGQVPARDTTGQDTARATVGRGTAR
;
A
#
# COMPACT_ATOMS: atom_id res chain seq x y z
N MET A 1 25.13 8.89 -46.61
CA MET A 1 23.78 9.12 -46.05
C MET A 1 23.61 8.07 -44.99
N ASP A 2 24.13 8.35 -43.79
CA ASP A 2 23.84 7.54 -42.60
C ASP A 2 22.51 8.00 -42.02
N PRO A 3 21.62 7.08 -41.59
CA PRO A 3 20.39 7.45 -40.94
C PRO A 3 20.68 7.93 -39.52
N ALA A 4 20.10 9.07 -39.16
CA ALA A 4 20.19 9.66 -37.83
C ALA A 4 19.83 8.64 -36.75
N CYS A 5 20.69 8.54 -35.74
CA CYS A 5 20.40 7.89 -34.47
C CYS A 5 19.26 8.67 -33.81
N PRO A 6 18.20 8.03 -33.26
CA PRO A 6 17.15 8.75 -32.56
C PRO A 6 17.74 9.41 -31.30
N GLU A 7 17.53 10.71 -31.17
CA GLU A 7 17.88 11.48 -29.98
C GLU A 7 17.22 10.83 -28.76
N SER A 8 18.04 10.49 -27.76
CA SER A 8 17.58 9.93 -26.49
C SER A 8 16.77 10.98 -25.74
N PRO A 9 15.81 10.60 -24.88
CA PRO A 9 14.97 11.58 -24.18
C PRO A 9 15.80 12.31 -23.12
N GLU A 10 16.40 13.44 -23.49
CA GLU A 10 17.22 14.32 -22.63
C GLU A 10 16.43 14.86 -21.40
N GLY A 11 15.11 14.67 -21.35
CA GLY A 11 14.24 15.16 -20.28
C GLY A 11 14.48 14.49 -18.91
N SER A 12 14.73 13.18 -18.86
CA SER A 12 14.75 12.44 -17.57
C SER A 12 16.08 12.53 -16.81
N GLU A 13 17.22 12.60 -17.51
CA GLU A 13 18.54 12.75 -16.88
C GLU A 13 18.77 14.13 -16.22
N SER A 14 17.84 15.07 -16.43
CA SER A 14 17.88 16.41 -15.84
C SER A 14 17.21 16.52 -14.46
N VAL A 15 16.44 15.50 -14.05
CA VAL A 15 15.60 15.55 -12.85
C VAL A 15 16.39 15.16 -11.59
N THR A 16 16.20 15.90 -10.51
CA THR A 16 16.66 15.51 -9.16
C THR A 16 15.61 14.63 -8.48
N LEU A 17 15.99 13.42 -8.09
CA LEU A 17 15.12 12.54 -7.31
C LEU A 17 15.38 12.75 -5.81
N LEU A 18 14.32 13.07 -5.08
CA LEU A 18 14.33 13.26 -3.64
C LEU A 18 13.57 12.11 -2.97
N VAL A 19 14.18 11.45 -1.99
CA VAL A 19 13.50 10.49 -1.11
C VAL A 19 13.38 11.13 0.26
N ILE A 20 12.17 11.34 0.76
CA ILE A 20 11.97 11.79 2.15
C ILE A 20 11.74 10.57 3.04
N ALA A 21 12.60 10.40 4.05
CA ALA A 21 12.56 9.22 4.90
C ALA A 21 12.87 9.54 6.37
N LYS A 22 12.36 8.70 7.25
CA LYS A 22 12.79 8.58 8.64
C LYS A 22 13.63 7.32 8.78
N GLU A 23 14.65 7.37 9.63
CA GLU A 23 15.43 6.18 9.96
C GLU A 23 14.51 5.08 10.53
N PRO A 24 14.58 3.85 9.99
CA PRO A 24 13.68 2.76 10.37
C PRO A 24 14.07 2.18 11.74
N LEU A 25 13.66 2.85 12.81
CA LEU A 25 13.93 2.44 14.19
C LEU A 25 12.68 1.91 14.88
N PRO A 26 12.80 0.82 15.69
CA PRO A 26 11.70 0.29 16.48
C PRO A 26 11.03 1.37 17.33
N GLY A 27 9.70 1.42 17.26
CA GLY A 27 8.88 2.39 18.02
C GLY A 27 8.90 3.83 17.49
N ARG A 28 9.69 4.15 16.45
CA ARG A 28 9.70 5.48 15.80
C ARG A 28 8.97 5.51 14.46
N VAL A 29 8.97 4.39 13.74
CA VAL A 29 8.29 4.24 12.44
C VAL A 29 7.20 3.18 12.53
N LYS A 30 6.19 3.30 11.65
CA LYS A 30 5.14 2.30 11.45
C LYS A 30 4.49 1.78 12.73
N THR A 31 4.24 2.66 13.69
CA THR A 31 3.60 2.28 14.97
C THR A 31 2.20 1.70 14.77
N ARG A 32 1.54 1.98 13.64
CA ARG A 32 0.23 1.40 13.29
C ARG A 32 0.29 -0.01 12.68
N LEU A 33 1.50 -0.52 12.41
CA LEU A 33 1.73 -1.96 12.15
C LEU A 33 1.75 -2.78 13.45
N THR A 34 1.74 -2.14 14.61
CA THR A 34 1.78 -2.78 15.92
C THR A 34 0.44 -2.56 16.65
N PRO A 35 -0.41 -3.59 16.83
CA PRO A 35 -0.34 -4.98 16.33
C PRO A 35 -0.70 -5.12 14.82
N PRO A 36 -0.39 -6.27 14.16
CA PRO A 36 0.07 -7.55 14.73
C PRO A 36 1.58 -7.69 14.88
N PHE A 37 2.37 -6.78 14.32
CA PHE A 37 3.83 -6.86 14.35
C PHE A 37 4.37 -6.25 15.65
N THR A 38 5.47 -6.79 16.15
CA THR A 38 6.28 -6.13 17.19
C THR A 38 6.94 -4.85 16.65
N PRO A 39 7.38 -3.92 17.51
CA PRO A 39 8.09 -2.72 17.07
C PRO A 39 9.32 -3.01 16.21
N GLU A 40 10.04 -4.09 16.51
CA GLU A 40 11.22 -4.55 15.75
C GLU A 40 10.83 -5.04 14.36
N GLU A 41 9.76 -5.81 14.26
CA GLU A 41 9.22 -6.31 12.98
C GLU A 41 8.65 -5.18 12.12
N ALA A 42 7.96 -4.22 12.74
CA ALA A 42 7.47 -3.03 12.04
C ALA A 42 8.62 -2.16 11.50
N ALA A 43 9.72 -2.04 12.24
CA ALA A 43 10.93 -1.36 11.77
C ALA A 43 11.62 -2.13 10.63
N ALA A 44 11.70 -3.46 10.71
CA ALA A 44 12.25 -4.28 9.63
C ALA A 44 11.43 -4.16 8.34
N LEU A 45 10.09 -4.11 8.45
CA LEU A 45 9.22 -3.85 7.29
C LEU A 45 9.42 -2.44 6.72
N ALA A 46 9.57 -1.43 7.57
CA ALA A 46 9.85 -0.07 7.13
C ALA A 46 11.22 0.04 6.42
N GLU A 47 12.25 -0.65 6.94
CA GLU A 47 13.56 -0.73 6.28
C GLU A 47 13.45 -1.42 4.93
N ALA A 48 12.77 -2.57 4.86
CA ALA A 48 12.59 -3.30 3.61
C ALA A 48 11.82 -2.48 2.55
N ALA A 49 10.81 -1.70 2.98
CA ALA A 49 10.10 -0.79 2.09
C ALA A 49 11.00 0.34 1.57
N LEU A 50 11.75 0.98 2.45
CA LEU A 50 12.71 2.02 2.09
C LEU A 50 13.78 1.49 1.14
N VAL A 51 14.30 0.28 1.37
CA VAL A 51 15.27 -0.38 0.48
C VAL A 51 14.71 -0.55 -0.92
N ASP A 52 13.47 -1.01 -1.07
CA ASP A 52 12.84 -1.18 -2.38
C ASP A 52 12.65 0.17 -3.09
N THR A 53 12.19 1.20 -2.37
CA THR A 53 12.08 2.57 -2.92
C THR A 53 13.46 3.11 -3.35
N LEU A 54 14.50 2.95 -2.53
CA LEU A 54 15.86 3.42 -2.85
C LEU A 54 16.44 2.68 -4.06
N ARG A 55 16.18 1.38 -4.21
CA ARG A 55 16.60 0.61 -5.40
C ARG A 55 15.90 1.11 -6.66
N ALA A 56 14.61 1.40 -6.59
CA ALA A 56 13.90 1.99 -7.72
C ALA A 56 14.53 3.34 -8.13
N VAL A 57 14.77 4.23 -7.16
CA VAL A 57 15.42 5.54 -7.40
C VAL A 57 16.85 5.39 -7.94
N ALA A 58 17.61 4.41 -7.45
CA ALA A 58 18.96 4.13 -7.94
C ALA A 58 18.95 3.69 -9.41
N ALA A 59 17.96 2.90 -9.81
CA ALA A 59 17.79 2.40 -11.17
C ALA A 59 17.14 3.41 -12.14
N THR A 60 16.55 4.49 -11.64
CA THR A 60 15.97 5.57 -12.47
C THR A 60 17.07 6.53 -12.97
N PRO A 61 17.08 6.92 -14.25
CA PRO A 61 17.92 8.02 -14.74
C PRO A 61 17.64 9.32 -13.98
N ALA A 62 18.68 9.99 -13.48
CA ALA A 62 18.53 11.20 -12.68
C ALA A 62 19.83 12.00 -12.69
N ARG A 63 19.69 13.34 -12.66
CA ARG A 63 20.81 14.28 -12.47
C ARG A 63 21.47 14.07 -11.11
N ARG A 64 20.64 13.88 -10.09
CA ARG A 64 21.04 13.79 -8.68
C ARG A 64 20.02 12.96 -7.91
N ARG A 65 20.49 12.20 -6.93
CA ARG A 65 19.65 11.40 -6.01
C ARG A 65 19.94 11.87 -4.59
N VAL A 66 18.91 12.31 -3.88
CA VAL A 66 19.05 12.89 -2.55
C VAL A 66 18.14 12.16 -1.58
N LEU A 67 18.71 11.67 -0.49
CA LEU A 67 17.97 11.16 0.65
C LEU A 67 17.84 12.28 1.68
N VAL A 68 16.61 12.76 1.90
CA VAL A 68 16.27 13.76 2.91
C VAL A 68 15.83 13.04 4.18
N LEU A 69 16.78 12.85 5.10
CA LEU A 69 16.68 11.90 6.22
C LEU A 69 16.45 12.56 7.58
N ASP A 70 15.46 12.08 8.31
CA ASP A 70 15.33 12.28 9.76
C ASP A 70 15.92 11.06 10.49
N GLY A 71 17.19 11.19 10.90
CA GLY A 71 17.97 10.15 11.56
C GLY A 71 19.36 10.01 10.95
N VAL A 72 19.93 8.81 11.04
CA VAL A 72 21.26 8.46 10.53
C VAL A 72 21.12 7.42 9.41
N PRO A 73 21.87 7.55 8.29
CA PRO A 73 21.85 6.53 7.25
C PRO A 73 22.38 5.19 7.79
N GLY A 74 21.72 4.10 7.43
CA GLY A 74 22.13 2.74 7.79
C GLY A 74 22.72 1.97 6.61
N ALA A 75 23.02 0.68 6.84
CA ALA A 75 23.51 -0.23 5.80
C ALA A 75 22.50 -0.48 4.66
N TRP A 76 21.24 -0.07 4.85
CA TRP A 76 20.17 -0.11 3.85
C TRP A 76 20.31 0.94 2.74
N LEU A 77 21.17 1.96 2.91
CA LEU A 77 21.37 3.01 1.90
C LEU A 77 22.36 2.54 0.82
N PRO A 78 21.95 2.43 -0.47
CA PRO A 78 22.87 2.16 -1.56
C PRO A 78 23.79 3.36 -1.85
N ASP A 79 24.90 3.09 -2.53
CA ASP A 79 25.81 4.13 -3.04
C ASP A 79 25.11 5.08 -4.03
N GLY A 80 25.69 6.27 -4.22
CA GLY A 80 25.23 7.24 -5.22
C GLY A 80 24.09 8.16 -4.76
N PHE A 81 23.82 8.20 -3.45
CA PHE A 81 22.89 9.13 -2.82
C PHE A 81 23.62 10.21 -2.03
N ASP A 82 23.20 11.46 -2.22
CA ASP A 82 23.54 12.53 -1.30
C ASP A 82 22.58 12.51 -0.11
N VAL A 83 23.12 12.45 1.11
CA VAL A 83 22.29 12.46 2.33
C VAL A 83 22.21 13.87 2.89
N VAL A 84 20.99 14.40 2.98
CA VAL A 84 20.69 15.70 3.58
C VAL A 84 19.80 15.48 4.81
N ARG A 85 20.11 16.15 5.91
CA ARG A 85 19.29 16.06 7.12
C ARG A 85 17.97 16.80 6.92
N GLN A 86 16.85 16.21 7.34
CA GLN A 86 15.58 16.93 7.45
C GLN A 86 15.72 18.12 8.41
N CYS A 87 15.17 19.26 8.03
CA CYS A 87 15.06 20.40 8.94
C CYS A 87 14.07 20.08 10.08
N ALA A 88 14.15 20.85 11.15
CA ALA A 88 13.09 20.85 12.15
C ALA A 88 11.79 21.39 11.52
N GLY A 89 10.65 21.09 12.15
CA GLY A 89 9.35 21.58 11.69
C GLY A 89 8.37 20.48 11.29
N THR A 90 7.23 20.92 10.76
CA THR A 90 6.15 20.09 10.24
C THR A 90 6.52 19.44 8.90
N LEU A 91 5.76 18.44 8.45
CA LEU A 91 6.11 17.72 7.23
C LEU A 91 6.11 18.62 6.00
N ASP A 92 5.17 19.56 5.88
CA ASP A 92 5.13 20.53 4.79
C ASP A 92 6.37 21.44 4.77
N GLU A 93 6.87 21.87 5.93
CA GLU A 93 8.12 22.64 6.04
C GLU A 93 9.34 21.84 5.58
N ARG A 94 9.38 20.55 5.93
CA ARG A 94 10.47 19.64 5.52
C ARG A 94 10.45 19.34 4.03
N LEU A 95 9.27 19.11 3.46
CA LEU A 95 9.10 18.92 2.01
C LEU A 95 9.48 20.22 1.26
N ALA A 96 9.03 21.37 1.75
CA ALA A 96 9.37 22.68 1.18
C ALA A 96 10.90 22.92 1.21
N ALA A 97 11.56 22.59 2.32
CA ALA A 97 13.02 22.69 2.44
C ALA A 97 13.76 21.73 1.49
N ALA A 98 13.22 20.53 1.25
CA ALA A 98 13.78 19.59 0.28
C ALA A 98 13.77 20.17 -1.15
N PHE A 99 12.63 20.73 -1.58
CA PHE A 99 12.52 21.39 -2.88
C PHE A 99 13.39 22.66 -2.99
N ALA A 100 13.53 23.42 -1.90
CA ALA A 100 14.40 24.60 -1.88
C ALA A 100 15.88 24.28 -2.15
N GLY A 101 16.31 23.04 -1.95
CA GLY A 101 17.67 22.57 -2.22
C GLY A 101 17.92 22.10 -3.66
N CYS A 102 16.96 22.30 -4.57
CA CYS A 102 17.04 21.87 -5.96
C CYS A 102 17.16 23.07 -6.91
N ASP A 103 18.15 23.05 -7.80
CA ASP A 103 18.40 24.09 -8.81
C ASP A 103 17.76 23.79 -10.18
N GLY A 104 16.74 22.94 -10.21
CA GLY A 104 16.08 22.46 -11.43
C GLY A 104 14.98 21.45 -11.13
N PRO A 105 14.40 20.80 -12.16
CA PRO A 105 13.28 19.89 -12.01
C PRO A 105 13.55 18.82 -10.94
N ALA A 106 12.56 18.60 -10.07
CA ALA A 106 12.69 17.65 -8.97
C ALA A 106 11.44 16.79 -8.82
N LEU A 107 11.63 15.53 -8.46
CA LEU A 107 10.58 14.59 -8.08
C LEU A 107 10.87 14.06 -6.68
N LEU A 108 9.97 14.35 -5.75
CA LEU A 108 10.00 13.84 -4.39
C LEU A 108 9.12 12.61 -4.26
N VAL A 109 9.64 11.59 -3.58
CA VAL A 109 8.93 10.35 -3.22
C VAL A 109 9.00 10.06 -1.73
N GLY A 110 7.92 9.51 -1.18
CA GLY A 110 7.87 9.01 0.19
C GLY A 110 8.56 7.64 0.35
N MET A 111 9.05 7.36 1.55
CA MET A 111 9.72 6.09 1.89
C MET A 111 8.81 4.86 1.98
N ASP A 112 7.49 5.05 1.93
CA ASP A 112 6.49 4.08 2.37
C ASP A 112 5.78 3.36 1.22
N THR A 113 6.33 3.45 0.01
CA THR A 113 5.77 2.89 -1.22
C THR A 113 6.71 1.88 -1.89
N PRO A 114 6.80 0.65 -1.36
CA PRO A 114 7.70 -0.38 -1.90
C PRO A 114 7.35 -0.82 -3.34
N GLN A 115 6.13 -0.51 -3.81
CA GLN A 115 5.70 -0.82 -5.17
C GLN A 115 6.12 0.20 -6.24
N VAL A 116 6.87 1.24 -5.87
CA VAL A 116 7.44 2.19 -6.84
C VAL A 116 8.42 1.48 -7.76
N THR A 117 8.37 1.79 -9.06
CA THR A 117 9.27 1.25 -10.08
C THR A 117 10.03 2.36 -10.79
N PRO A 118 11.18 2.07 -11.44
CA PRO A 118 11.92 3.08 -12.19
C PRO A 118 11.08 3.79 -13.26
N GLU A 119 10.14 3.08 -13.89
CA GLU A 119 9.24 3.62 -14.92
C GLU A 119 8.30 4.68 -14.33
N LEU A 120 7.80 4.49 -13.11
CA LEU A 120 6.96 5.47 -12.41
C LEU A 120 7.73 6.74 -12.03
N LEU A 121 9.05 6.62 -11.84
CA LEU A 121 9.93 7.72 -11.45
C LEU A 121 10.58 8.44 -12.63
N THR A 122 10.52 7.84 -13.82
CA THR A 122 11.05 8.45 -15.05
C THR A 122 10.04 9.45 -15.58
N VAL A 123 10.13 10.69 -15.08
CA VAL A 123 9.23 11.80 -15.45
C VAL A 123 9.88 12.74 -16.45
N ASP A 124 9.05 13.39 -17.27
CA ASP A 124 9.45 14.42 -18.22
C ASP A 124 8.50 15.62 -18.12
N PHE A 125 9.07 16.78 -17.82
CA PHE A 125 8.31 18.03 -17.69
C PHE A 125 7.96 18.68 -19.04
N ALA A 126 8.22 18.02 -20.18
CA ALA A 126 7.74 18.50 -21.47
C ALA A 126 6.19 18.61 -21.49
N GLY A 127 5.70 19.85 -21.49
CA GLY A 127 4.27 20.16 -21.57
C GLY A 127 3.50 20.04 -20.25
N CYS A 128 4.18 19.91 -19.11
CA CYS A 128 3.56 20.00 -17.79
C CYS A 128 4.51 20.66 -16.78
N ASP A 129 3.97 21.20 -15.71
CA ASP A 129 4.74 21.97 -14.73
C ASP A 129 4.85 21.22 -13.40
N ALA A 130 3.95 20.25 -13.16
CA ALA A 130 3.97 19.42 -11.97
C ALA A 130 3.51 17.98 -12.24
N TYR A 131 4.05 17.06 -11.45
CA TYR A 131 3.58 15.68 -11.33
C TYR A 131 2.98 15.46 -9.95
N PHE A 132 1.89 14.72 -9.85
CA PHE A 132 1.24 14.41 -8.58
C PHE A 132 0.90 12.93 -8.49
N GLY A 133 1.48 12.24 -7.51
CA GLY A 133 1.21 10.82 -7.24
C GLY A 133 0.28 10.67 -6.04
N PRO A 134 -1.04 10.48 -6.24
CA PRO A 134 -1.97 10.36 -5.12
C PRO A 134 -1.77 9.04 -4.36
N ALA A 135 -1.86 9.08 -3.03
CA ALA A 135 -1.88 7.90 -2.19
C ALA A 135 -3.32 7.48 -1.87
N GLU A 136 -3.56 6.18 -1.66
CA GLU A 136 -4.91 5.64 -1.34
C GLU A 136 -5.48 6.14 0.00
N ASP A 137 -4.64 6.55 0.94
CA ASP A 137 -5.02 7.07 2.26
C ASP A 137 -5.47 8.54 2.24
N GLY A 138 -5.45 9.18 1.07
CA GLY A 138 -5.79 10.58 0.89
C GLY A 138 -4.60 11.53 0.86
N GLY A 139 -3.38 11.03 1.09
CA GLY A 139 -2.12 11.77 0.91
C GLY A 139 -1.59 11.73 -0.53
N PHE A 140 -0.28 11.83 -0.66
CA PHE A 140 0.44 11.66 -1.92
C PHE A 140 1.78 10.94 -1.68
N TRP A 141 2.11 10.00 -2.55
CA TRP A 141 3.37 9.27 -2.50
C TRP A 141 4.46 9.97 -3.32
N ALA A 142 4.07 10.82 -4.28
CA ALA A 142 5.00 11.60 -5.09
C ALA A 142 4.50 13.01 -5.39
N LEU A 143 5.44 13.94 -5.51
CA LEU A 143 5.24 15.29 -6.00
C LEU A 143 6.44 15.69 -6.86
N GLY A 144 6.20 16.11 -8.09
CA GLY A 144 7.23 16.62 -8.98
C GLY A 144 6.95 18.05 -9.39
N LEU A 145 8.00 18.86 -9.51
CA LEU A 145 7.94 20.27 -9.93
C LEU A 145 9.02 20.52 -10.97
N ALA A 146 8.63 21.11 -12.11
CA ALA A 146 9.58 21.55 -13.14
C ALA A 146 10.48 22.68 -12.60
N GLU A 147 9.86 23.59 -11.84
CA GLU A 147 10.52 24.68 -11.13
C GLU A 147 10.17 24.55 -9.65
N PRO A 148 11.08 24.02 -8.81
CA PRO A 148 10.84 23.87 -7.38
C PRO A 148 10.51 25.20 -6.69
N ASP A 149 9.25 25.34 -6.24
CA ASP A 149 8.80 26.45 -5.41
C ASP A 149 8.34 25.94 -4.03
N PRO A 150 9.12 26.19 -2.96
CA PRO A 150 8.76 25.82 -1.58
C PRO A 150 7.41 26.38 -1.11
N ALA A 151 6.93 27.49 -1.67
CA ALA A 151 5.65 28.09 -1.30
C ALA A 151 4.45 27.21 -1.68
N LEU A 152 4.60 26.33 -2.68
CA LEU A 152 3.55 25.40 -3.11
C LEU A 152 3.26 24.29 -2.09
N LEU A 153 4.10 24.12 -1.07
CA LEU A 153 3.94 23.08 -0.05
C LEU A 153 3.56 23.64 1.32
N ARG A 154 4.10 24.81 1.70
CA ARG A 154 3.92 25.39 3.04
C ARG A 154 2.45 25.63 3.39
N GLY A 155 2.01 25.13 4.54
CA GLY A 155 0.64 25.28 5.02
C GLY A 155 -0.38 24.40 4.30
N VAL A 156 0.03 23.35 3.55
CA VAL A 156 -0.90 22.25 3.24
C VAL A 156 -1.10 21.45 4.52
N PRO A 157 -2.36 21.14 4.93
CA PRO A 157 -2.60 20.25 6.05
C PRO A 157 -2.01 18.86 5.79
N MET A 158 -1.12 18.41 6.66
CA MET A 158 -0.43 17.12 6.55
C MET A 158 -1.11 16.05 7.41
N SER A 159 -0.99 14.78 6.99
CA SER A 159 -1.51 13.61 7.72
C SER A 159 -3.04 13.58 7.87
N THR A 160 -3.77 14.10 6.88
CA THR A 160 -5.23 13.96 6.76
C THR A 160 -5.61 13.21 5.48
N ASP A 161 -6.81 12.66 5.45
CA ASP A 161 -7.41 12.03 4.26
C ASP A 161 -7.67 13.00 3.09
N THR A 162 -7.44 14.29 3.32
CA THR A 162 -7.63 15.39 2.38
C THR A 162 -6.31 16.04 1.95
N THR A 163 -5.17 15.66 2.56
CA THR A 163 -3.85 16.26 2.29
C THR A 163 -3.54 16.29 0.80
N GLY A 164 -3.71 15.17 0.10
CA GLY A 164 -3.42 15.04 -1.32
C GLY A 164 -4.36 15.87 -2.19
N ALA A 165 -5.65 15.90 -1.87
CA ALA A 165 -6.62 16.73 -2.60
C ALA A 165 -6.29 18.23 -2.48
N VAL A 166 -5.93 18.68 -1.27
CA VAL A 166 -5.54 20.08 -1.01
C VAL A 166 -4.22 20.42 -1.70
N GLN A 167 -3.21 19.53 -1.64
CA GLN A 167 -1.93 19.74 -2.32
C GLN A 167 -2.12 19.85 -3.83
N ARG A 168 -2.90 18.95 -4.44
CA ARG A 168 -3.17 18.98 -5.88
C ARG A 168 -3.94 20.23 -6.29
N ALA A 169 -4.95 20.64 -5.51
CA ALA A 169 -5.70 21.87 -5.77
C ALA A 169 -4.77 23.09 -5.75
N ARG A 170 -3.85 23.16 -4.78
CA ARG A 170 -2.87 24.26 -4.68
C ARG A 170 -1.98 24.38 -5.92
N LEU A 171 -1.54 23.26 -6.50
CA LEU A 171 -0.77 23.28 -7.75
C LEU A 171 -1.58 23.87 -8.91
N VAL A 172 -2.85 23.45 -9.03
CA VAL A 172 -3.76 23.95 -10.09
C VAL A 172 -4.09 25.43 -9.88
N GLU A 173 -4.35 25.85 -8.64
CA GLU A 173 -4.63 27.25 -8.28
C GLU A 173 -3.43 28.17 -8.53
N ALA A 174 -2.20 27.64 -8.44
CA ALA A 174 -0.98 28.33 -8.84
C ALA A 174 -0.79 28.42 -10.38
N GLY A 175 -1.73 27.88 -11.17
CA GLY A 175 -1.72 27.92 -12.63
C GLY A 175 -0.87 26.82 -13.28
N LEU A 176 -0.43 25.81 -12.53
CA LEU A 176 0.42 24.74 -13.05
C LEU A 176 -0.40 23.71 -13.84
N ARG A 177 0.17 23.22 -14.94
CA ARG A 177 -0.34 22.04 -15.65
C ARG A 177 0.12 20.79 -14.92
N VAL A 178 -0.79 20.20 -14.16
CA VAL A 178 -0.52 19.01 -13.34
C VAL A 178 -0.80 17.72 -14.12
N ARG A 179 0.15 16.80 -14.14
CA ARG A 179 -0.03 15.41 -14.58
C ARG A 179 -0.13 14.50 -13.36
N ASP A 180 -1.13 13.63 -13.33
CA ASP A 180 -1.28 12.65 -12.26
C ASP A 180 -0.49 11.37 -12.60
N LEU A 181 0.29 10.90 -11.64
CA LEU A 181 0.88 9.55 -11.66
C LEU A 181 -0.16 8.53 -11.18
N PRO A 182 0.05 7.22 -11.42
CA PRO A 182 -0.81 6.19 -10.85
C PRO A 182 -0.96 6.32 -9.33
N ARG A 183 -2.15 6.00 -8.84
CA ARG A 183 -2.41 5.92 -7.41
C ARG A 183 -1.70 4.70 -6.83
N LEU A 184 -0.97 4.90 -5.73
CA LEU A 184 -0.31 3.83 -4.98
C LEU A 184 -0.80 3.80 -3.53
N ARG A 185 -0.49 2.70 -2.83
CA ARG A 185 -0.86 2.51 -1.43
C ARG A 185 0.34 2.62 -0.51
N ASP A 186 0.32 3.59 0.38
CA ASP A 186 1.33 3.71 1.42
C ASP A 186 1.14 2.63 2.48
N VAL A 187 2.22 2.04 2.95
CA VAL A 187 2.18 0.96 3.94
C VAL A 187 2.02 1.53 5.35
N ASP A 188 0.80 1.80 5.84
CA ASP A 188 0.59 2.27 7.21
C ASP A 188 0.08 1.16 8.15
N THR A 189 -0.75 0.25 7.62
CA THR A 189 -1.39 -0.83 8.39
C THR A 189 -1.07 -2.22 7.84
N ALA A 190 -1.38 -3.27 8.61
CA ALA A 190 -1.16 -4.66 8.18
C ALA A 190 -1.92 -5.04 6.88
N PRO A 191 -3.18 -4.59 6.67
CA PRO A 191 -3.83 -4.68 5.38
C PRO A 191 -3.04 -4.00 4.26
N ASP A 192 -2.48 -2.82 4.51
CA ASP A 192 -1.69 -2.11 3.49
C ASP A 192 -0.41 -2.85 3.14
N ALA A 193 0.29 -3.39 4.14
CA ALA A 193 1.44 -4.25 3.92
C ALA A 193 1.10 -5.45 3.01
N THR A 194 -0.06 -6.07 3.21
CA THR A 194 -0.51 -7.19 2.36
C THR A 194 -0.72 -6.75 0.91
N ALA A 195 -1.43 -5.63 0.73
CA ALA A 195 -1.77 -5.11 -0.59
C ALA A 195 -0.51 -4.66 -1.34
N ALA A 196 0.39 -3.94 -0.67
CA ALA A 196 1.66 -3.48 -1.22
C ALA A 196 2.57 -4.66 -1.63
N ALA A 197 2.69 -5.68 -0.79
CA ALA A 197 3.46 -6.88 -1.11
C ALA A 197 2.88 -7.65 -2.31
N ALA A 198 1.55 -7.67 -2.46
CA ALA A 198 0.90 -8.28 -3.62
C ALA A 198 1.15 -7.48 -4.91
N ALA A 199 1.24 -6.15 -4.82
CA ALA A 199 1.54 -5.28 -5.95
C ALA A 199 3.01 -5.38 -6.40
N ALA A 200 3.94 -5.67 -5.49
CA ALA A 200 5.37 -5.81 -5.76
C ALA A 200 5.96 -7.10 -5.12
N PRO A 201 5.61 -8.29 -5.63
CA PRO A 201 5.94 -9.56 -4.98
C PRO A 201 7.43 -9.92 -5.01
N GLY A 202 8.21 -9.28 -5.88
CA GLY A 202 9.66 -9.52 -6.02
C GLY A 202 10.54 -8.67 -5.12
N GLY A 203 9.96 -7.73 -4.35
CA GLY A 203 10.70 -6.78 -3.51
C GLY A 203 11.18 -7.39 -2.19
N SER A 204 12.17 -6.73 -1.56
CA SER A 204 12.62 -7.05 -0.21
C SER A 204 11.48 -6.92 0.81
N PHE A 205 10.56 -5.97 0.63
CA PHE A 205 9.39 -5.79 1.47
C PHE A 205 8.47 -7.02 1.46
N ALA A 206 8.15 -7.55 0.27
CA ALA A 206 7.28 -8.71 0.13
C ALA A 206 7.93 -9.98 0.74
N ALA A 207 9.23 -10.14 0.55
CA ALA A 207 10.00 -11.23 1.15
C ALA A 207 10.00 -11.14 2.68
N GLU A 208 10.22 -9.94 3.24
CA GLU A 208 10.23 -9.72 4.68
C GLU A 208 8.86 -9.92 5.32
N LEU A 209 7.79 -9.41 4.69
CA LEU A 209 6.42 -9.66 5.15
C LEU A 209 6.09 -11.16 5.18
N THR A 210 6.53 -11.91 4.17
CA THR A 210 6.34 -13.36 4.09
C THR A 210 7.10 -14.06 5.22
N ARG A 211 8.35 -13.65 5.47
CA ARG A 211 9.18 -14.19 6.56
C ARG A 211 8.53 -13.98 7.92
N LEU A 212 8.02 -12.78 8.19
CA LEU A 212 7.40 -12.40 9.46
C LEU A 212 6.07 -13.08 9.73
N ARG A 213 5.27 -13.32 8.68
CA ARG A 213 4.01 -14.06 8.81
C ARG A 213 4.22 -15.55 9.10
N GLY A 214 5.42 -16.06 8.84
CA GLY A 214 5.73 -17.48 8.88
C GLY A 214 4.94 -18.27 7.82
N PRO A 215 5.15 -19.59 7.74
CA PRO A 215 4.22 -20.44 7.00
C PRO A 215 2.83 -20.29 7.61
N ALA A 216 1.84 -19.97 6.78
CA ALA A 216 0.44 -20.05 7.20
C ALA A 216 0.24 -21.44 7.82
N ALA A 217 -0.17 -21.48 9.10
CA ALA A 217 -0.56 -22.74 9.71
C ALA A 217 -1.58 -23.40 8.75
N PRO A 218 -1.44 -24.70 8.43
CA PRO A 218 -2.39 -25.36 7.54
C PRO A 218 -3.78 -25.09 8.11
N SER A 219 -4.61 -24.42 7.32
CA SER A 219 -6.00 -24.18 7.65
C SER A 219 -6.62 -25.54 7.96
N LEU A 220 -6.91 -25.79 9.24
CA LEU A 220 -7.63 -27.00 9.64
C LEU A 220 -8.91 -27.02 8.79
N PRO A 221 -9.22 -28.15 8.13
CA PRO A 221 -10.47 -28.25 7.38
C PRO A 221 -11.62 -27.92 8.32
N SER A 222 -12.49 -27.02 7.87
CA SER A 222 -13.71 -26.66 8.58
C SER A 222 -14.42 -27.95 9.02
N PRO A 223 -14.80 -28.09 10.31
CA PRO A 223 -15.52 -29.27 10.73
C PRO A 223 -16.77 -29.40 9.86
N ALA A 224 -16.93 -30.58 9.24
CA ALA A 224 -18.10 -30.89 8.44
C ALA A 224 -19.36 -30.52 9.23
N PRO A 225 -20.41 -29.98 8.57
CA PRO A 225 -21.63 -29.62 9.26
C PRO A 225 -22.17 -30.86 10.00
N ALA A 226 -22.45 -30.69 11.29
CA ALA A 226 -23.01 -31.75 12.12
C ALA A 226 -24.28 -32.31 11.44
N PRO A 227 -24.48 -33.64 11.41
CA PRO A 227 -25.67 -34.22 10.83
C PRO A 227 -26.90 -33.64 11.53
N HIS A 228 -27.89 -33.22 10.74
CA HIS A 228 -29.15 -32.65 11.22
C HIS A 228 -29.71 -33.45 12.39
N ALA A 229 -29.84 -32.78 13.54
CA ALA A 229 -30.52 -33.33 14.69
C ALA A 229 -31.98 -33.59 14.32
N VAL A 230 -32.38 -34.86 14.41
CA VAL A 230 -33.78 -35.28 14.33
C VAL A 230 -34.51 -34.67 15.54
N PRO A 231 -35.64 -33.95 15.37
CA PRO A 231 -36.33 -33.37 16.50
C PRO A 231 -36.95 -34.47 17.38
N SER A 232 -36.60 -34.50 18.67
CA SER A 232 -37.29 -35.32 19.66
C SER A 232 -38.71 -34.78 19.92
N PRO A 233 -39.70 -35.65 20.15
CA PRO A 233 -41.07 -35.23 20.42
C PRO A 233 -41.23 -34.68 21.84
N LEU A 234 -42.01 -33.60 21.97
CA LEU A 234 -42.40 -33.02 23.25
C LEU A 234 -43.40 -33.93 23.99
N PRO A 235 -43.21 -34.19 25.30
CA PRO A 235 -44.20 -34.91 26.09
C PRO A 235 -45.25 -33.96 26.69
N GLY A 236 -46.53 -34.30 26.47
CA GLY A 236 -47.62 -33.94 27.38
C GLY A 236 -48.58 -32.87 26.88
N GLN A 237 -49.59 -33.27 26.08
CA GLN A 237 -50.93 -32.72 26.20
C GLN A 237 -51.98 -33.81 25.87
N VAL A 238 -53.01 -33.81 26.70
CA VAL A 238 -53.94 -34.90 27.05
C VAL A 238 -54.90 -35.23 25.90
N PRO A 239 -55.22 -36.51 25.60
CA PRO A 239 -56.25 -36.83 24.62
C PRO A 239 -57.65 -36.72 25.26
N ALA A 240 -58.51 -35.93 24.61
CA ALA A 240 -59.94 -35.92 24.87
C ALA A 240 -60.54 -37.28 24.49
N ARG A 241 -61.38 -37.81 25.38
CA ARG A 241 -62.27 -38.92 25.07
C ARG A 241 -63.36 -38.40 24.15
N ASP A 242 -63.55 -39.05 23.01
CA ASP A 242 -64.88 -39.12 22.44
C ASP A 242 -65.18 -40.50 21.85
N THR A 243 -66.41 -40.89 22.13
CA THR A 243 -67.06 -42.18 21.92
C THR A 243 -67.43 -42.44 20.46
N THR A 244 -67.92 -43.68 20.20
CA THR A 244 -68.53 -44.21 18.97
C THR A 244 -67.51 -44.92 18.08
N GLY A 245 -67.59 -46.20 17.75
CA GLY A 245 -68.67 -47.17 17.69
C GLY A 245 -68.44 -47.97 16.39
N GLN A 246 -68.50 -49.30 16.48
CA GLN A 246 -68.76 -50.33 15.43
C GLN A 246 -68.37 -50.00 13.97
N ASP A 247 -67.71 -50.88 13.21
CA ASP A 247 -68.33 -52.10 12.71
C ASP A 247 -67.31 -52.95 11.90
N THR A 248 -67.80 -54.08 11.44
CA THR A 248 -67.20 -55.38 11.13
C THR A 248 -66.70 -55.60 9.69
N ALA A 249 -66.20 -56.83 9.48
CA ALA A 249 -65.95 -57.57 8.23
C ALA A 249 -64.50 -57.53 7.69
N ARG A 250 -63.68 -58.59 7.83
CA ARG A 250 -63.77 -59.99 7.32
C ARG A 250 -63.61 -60.07 5.80
N ALA A 251 -62.40 -60.41 5.35
CA ALA A 251 -62.18 -61.09 4.07
C ALA A 251 -60.95 -62.00 4.17
N THR A 252 -61.14 -63.21 3.68
CA THR A 252 -60.40 -64.44 3.92
C THR A 252 -59.74 -64.88 2.61
N VAL A 253 -58.46 -65.30 2.69
CA VAL A 253 -57.79 -66.38 1.90
C VAL A 253 -57.75 -66.27 0.37
N GLY A 254 -56.55 -66.53 -0.19
CA GLY A 254 -56.49 -67.11 -1.54
C GLY A 254 -55.13 -67.20 -2.21
N ARG A 255 -54.34 -68.21 -1.83
CA ARG A 255 -53.45 -69.08 -2.65
C ARG A 255 -52.61 -68.50 -3.81
N GLY A 256 -51.33 -68.91 -3.83
CA GLY A 256 -50.54 -69.01 -5.05
C GLY A 256 -49.11 -69.50 -4.79
N THR A 257 -48.90 -70.80 -4.70
CA THR A 257 -47.58 -71.46 -4.62
C THR A 257 -47.07 -71.90 -5.99
N ALA A 258 -45.75 -71.80 -6.13
CA ALA A 258 -44.82 -72.74 -6.77
C ALA A 258 -44.48 -72.61 -8.26
N ARG A 259 -43.13 -72.60 -8.44
CA ARG A 259 -42.29 -73.16 -9.52
C ARG A 259 -42.17 -72.41 -10.83
#